data_AF-A0A350WUV1-F1
#
_entry.id   AF-A0A350WUV1-F1
#
_cell.length_a   1.000
_cell.length_b   1.000
_cell.length_c   1.000
_cell.angle_alpha   90.00
_cell.angle_beta   90.00
_cell.angle_gamma   90.00
#
_symmetry.space_group_name_H-M   'P 1'
#
loop_
_entity.id
_entity.type
_entity.pdbx_description
1 polymer ?
#
loop_
_entity_poly.entity_id
_entity_poly.type
_entity_poly.pdbx_seq_one_letter_code
_entity_poly.pdbx_strand_id
1 'polypeptide(L)'
;MIFQIPVPDLKKPPVLKFPERCANCGKPKEETLGISLHMGAQHRNRTVTLDLKVPMCKACADRERSIAKVTLIPFLIVGFIFGAIAFVPATLISPEGTTPQTMTFPLVFGGFVGLVVGIITGTVGEMIVKTLAVPFYGKFVTRRPLTILSFFSETDDLLGVSAKFLREKKLVQLEFENEEIAREFAKLNQLEPQ
;
A
#
# COMPACT_ATOMS: atom_id res chain seq x y z
N MET A 1 -5.79 -18.14 -7.65
CA MET A 1 -5.47 -19.32 -6.79
C MET A 1 -4.89 -18.82 -5.47
N ILE A 2 -5.28 -19.41 -4.34
CA ILE A 2 -4.95 -18.92 -2.99
C ILE A 2 -4.08 -19.96 -2.26
N PHE A 3 -3.06 -19.50 -1.54
CA PHE A 3 -2.26 -20.34 -0.64
C PHE A 3 -2.21 -19.72 0.75
N GLN A 4 -2.39 -20.54 1.78
CA GLN A 4 -2.20 -20.14 3.18
C GLN A 4 -0.93 -20.77 3.72
N ILE A 5 0.06 -19.92 4.04
CA ILE A 5 1.38 -20.36 4.45
C ILE A 5 1.52 -20.12 5.95
N PRO A 6 1.79 -21.16 6.76
CA PRO A 6 2.02 -21.00 8.18
C PRO A 6 3.30 -20.21 8.45
N VAL A 7 3.21 -19.29 9.38
CA VAL A 7 4.33 -18.54 9.95
C VAL A 7 4.57 -19.09 11.35
N PRO A 8 5.38 -20.15 11.50
CA PRO A 8 5.58 -20.80 12.78
C PRO A 8 6.34 -19.92 13.78
N ASP A 9 7.22 -19.05 13.28
CA ASP A 9 8.00 -18.11 14.11
C ASP A 9 7.98 -16.71 13.49
N LEU A 10 7.43 -15.74 14.23
CA LEU A 10 7.39 -14.33 13.82
C LEU A 10 8.79 -13.69 13.73
N LYS A 11 9.81 -14.28 14.37
CA LYS A 11 11.19 -13.80 14.32
C LYS A 11 11.98 -14.39 13.15
N LYS A 12 11.45 -15.44 12.49
CA LYS A 12 12.07 -16.14 11.36
C LYS A 12 11.02 -16.37 10.27
N PRO A 13 10.73 -15.33 9.46
CA PRO A 13 9.79 -15.47 8.35
C PRO A 13 10.20 -16.60 7.39
N PRO A 14 9.23 -17.33 6.80
CA PRO A 14 9.52 -18.31 5.77
C PRO A 14 10.11 -17.63 4.52
N VAL A 15 11.13 -18.24 3.92
CA VAL A 15 11.74 -17.76 2.68
C VAL A 15 10.99 -18.39 1.50
N LEU A 16 10.16 -17.60 0.83
CA LEU A 16 9.37 -18.05 -0.31
C LEU A 16 10.07 -17.74 -1.63
N LYS A 17 10.10 -18.73 -2.53
CA LYS A 17 10.73 -18.61 -3.85
C LYS A 17 9.66 -18.44 -4.92
N PHE A 18 9.80 -17.40 -5.74
CA PHE A 18 8.97 -17.20 -6.92
C PHE A 18 9.64 -17.80 -8.16
N PRO A 19 8.87 -18.24 -9.17
CA PRO A 19 9.43 -18.69 -10.44
C PRO A 19 10.15 -17.55 -11.17
N GLU A 20 11.19 -17.84 -11.96
CA GLU A 20 12.02 -16.84 -12.66
C GLU A 20 11.34 -16.21 -13.90
N ARG A 21 10.06 -15.84 -13.77
CA ARG A 21 9.24 -15.18 -14.79
C ARG A 21 8.23 -14.25 -14.13
N CYS A 22 7.67 -13.33 -14.90
CA CYS A 22 6.70 -12.35 -14.41
C CYS A 22 5.51 -13.03 -13.74
N ALA A 23 5.25 -12.67 -12.47
CA ALA A 23 4.18 -13.27 -11.68
C ALA A 23 2.77 -12.99 -12.22
N ASN A 24 2.62 -11.93 -13.03
CA ASN A 24 1.35 -11.57 -13.67
C ASN A 24 1.19 -12.26 -15.04
N CYS A 25 2.10 -11.98 -15.98
CA CYS A 25 1.93 -12.37 -17.39
C CYS A 25 2.82 -13.54 -17.86
N GLY A 26 3.69 -14.09 -17.02
CA GLY A 26 4.56 -15.22 -17.36
C GLY A 26 5.73 -14.92 -18.31
N LYS A 27 5.87 -13.68 -18.81
CA LYS A 27 7.02 -13.23 -19.60
C LYS A 27 8.34 -13.32 -18.81
N PRO A 28 9.51 -13.31 -19.47
CA PRO A 28 10.80 -13.29 -18.79
C PRO A 28 10.89 -12.18 -17.73
N LYS A 29 11.53 -12.52 -16.60
CA LYS A 29 11.79 -11.58 -15.52
C LYS A 29 12.82 -10.55 -15.97
N GLU A 30 12.53 -9.28 -15.72
CA GLU A 30 13.47 -8.17 -15.93
C GLU A 30 13.74 -7.41 -14.63
N GLU A 31 12.72 -7.27 -13.78
CA GLU A 31 12.82 -6.57 -12.50
C GLU A 31 12.17 -7.40 -11.37
N THR A 32 12.46 -7.03 -10.12
CA THR A 32 11.80 -7.58 -8.93
C THR A 32 11.16 -6.47 -8.13
N LEU A 33 9.88 -6.61 -7.82
CA LEU A 33 9.17 -5.74 -6.89
C LEU A 33 9.03 -6.45 -5.54
N GLY A 34 9.23 -5.71 -4.46
CA GLY A 34 9.12 -6.23 -3.10
C GLY A 34 7.73 -6.01 -2.54
N ILE A 35 7.14 -7.05 -1.94
CA ILE A 35 6.03 -6.92 -0.98
C ILE A 35 6.65 -7.05 0.39
N SER A 36 6.42 -6.08 1.27
CA SER A 36 6.98 -6.08 2.63
C SER A 36 5.86 -6.07 3.66
N LEU A 37 5.70 -7.18 4.37
CA LEU A 37 4.66 -7.32 5.38
C LEU A 37 5.24 -7.26 6.79
N HIS A 38 4.78 -6.31 7.61
CA HIS A 38 5.24 -6.14 9.00
C HIS A 38 4.73 -7.25 9.91
N MET A 39 5.65 -8.06 10.46
CA MET A 39 5.30 -9.23 11.29
C MET A 39 4.89 -8.88 12.73
N GLY A 40 5.02 -7.60 13.14
CA GLY A 40 4.70 -7.16 14.51
C GLY A 40 5.68 -7.66 15.59
N ALA A 41 6.74 -8.39 15.20
CA ALA A 41 7.81 -8.81 16.08
C ALA A 41 9.05 -7.93 15.92
N GLN A 42 9.80 -7.75 17.01
CA GLN A 42 11.14 -7.16 16.99
C GLN A 42 12.18 -8.23 17.31
N HIS A 43 13.27 -8.21 16.56
CA HIS A 43 14.45 -9.05 16.81
C HIS A 43 15.70 -8.16 16.75
N ARG A 44 16.47 -8.12 17.85
CA ARG A 44 17.67 -7.27 17.99
C ARG A 44 17.42 -5.80 17.63
N ASN A 45 16.35 -5.20 18.18
CA ASN A 45 15.90 -3.82 17.92
C ASN A 45 15.58 -3.49 16.45
N ARG A 46 15.40 -4.51 15.58
CA ARG A 46 14.88 -4.33 14.23
C ARG A 46 13.50 -4.95 14.14
N THR A 47 12.58 -4.24 13.49
CA THR A 47 11.26 -4.78 13.12
C THR A 47 11.45 -5.89 12.11
N VAL A 48 10.85 -7.04 12.36
CA VAL A 48 10.91 -8.18 11.43
C VAL A 48 9.84 -7.99 10.36
N THR A 49 10.27 -8.00 9.10
CA THR A 49 9.40 -7.95 7.92
C THR A 49 9.51 -9.25 7.14
N LEU A 50 8.38 -9.69 6.59
CA LEU A 50 8.35 -10.73 5.57
C LEU A 50 8.51 -10.04 4.22
N ASP A 51 9.68 -10.18 3.61
CA ASP A 51 9.98 -9.59 2.31
C ASP A 51 9.81 -10.64 1.21
N LEU A 52 8.81 -10.43 0.35
CA LEU A 52 8.54 -11.28 -0.81
C LEU A 52 9.07 -10.58 -2.07
N LYS A 53 10.03 -11.21 -2.75
CA LYS A 53 10.60 -10.69 -4.00
C LYS A 53 9.79 -11.23 -5.18
N VAL A 54 8.85 -10.45 -5.66
CA VAL A 54 7.97 -10.82 -6.77
C VAL A 54 8.61 -10.45 -8.11
N PRO A 55 8.91 -11.42 -8.99
CA PRO A 55 9.50 -11.17 -10.29
C PRO A 55 8.48 -10.57 -11.25
N MET A 56 8.88 -9.54 -11.98
CA MET A 56 8.05 -8.81 -12.94
C MET A 56 8.79 -8.58 -14.26
N CYS A 57 8.05 -8.49 -15.36
CA CYS A 57 8.56 -7.92 -16.60
C CYS A 57 8.40 -6.39 -16.54
N LYS A 58 9.17 -5.66 -17.34
CA LYS A 58 9.17 -4.20 -17.35
C LYS A 58 7.80 -3.58 -17.61
N ALA A 59 7.03 -4.13 -18.54
CA ALA A 59 5.68 -3.63 -18.83
C ALA A 59 4.72 -3.75 -17.62
N CYS A 60 4.80 -4.85 -16.86
CA CYS A 60 3.99 -5.01 -15.65
C CYS A 60 4.49 -4.12 -14.52
N ALA A 61 5.82 -3.98 -14.34
CA ALA A 61 6.40 -3.11 -13.33
C ALA A 61 6.07 -1.63 -13.57
N ASP A 62 6.13 -1.16 -14.82
CA ASP A 62 5.77 0.20 -15.19
C ASP A 62 4.27 0.45 -15.01
N ARG A 63 3.43 -0.54 -15.34
CA ARG A 63 2.00 -0.48 -15.09
C ARG A 63 1.70 -0.37 -13.60
N GLU A 64 2.36 -1.15 -12.75
CA GLU A 64 2.25 -1.08 -11.30
C GLU A 64 2.58 0.31 -10.77
N ARG A 65 3.76 0.84 -11.15
CA ARG A 65 4.19 2.20 -10.78
C ARG A 65 3.21 3.26 -11.25
N SER A 66 2.62 3.08 -12.44
CA SER A 66 1.62 4.02 -12.96
C SER A 66 0.33 4.03 -12.15
N ILE A 67 -0.13 2.86 -11.66
CA ILE A 67 -1.33 2.76 -10.83
C ILE A 67 -1.13 3.51 -9.50
N ALA A 68 0.03 3.32 -8.86
CA ALA A 68 0.36 4.04 -7.63
C ALA A 68 0.38 5.57 -7.82
N LYS A 69 0.85 6.05 -8.97
CA LYS A 69 0.83 7.48 -9.32
C LYS A 69 -0.59 8.01 -9.50
N VAL A 70 -1.48 7.22 -10.14
CA VAL A 70 -2.87 7.63 -10.41
C VAL A 70 -3.69 7.80 -9.14
N THR A 71 -3.35 7.13 -8.04
CA THR A 71 -4.04 7.30 -6.75
C THR A 71 -3.37 8.34 -5.86
N LEU A 72 -2.04 8.29 -5.74
CA LEU A 72 -1.29 9.14 -4.80
C LEU A 72 -1.21 10.61 -5.25
N ILE A 73 -0.98 10.86 -6.54
CA ILE A 73 -0.78 12.23 -7.04
C ILE A 73 -2.04 13.08 -6.87
N PRO A 74 -3.25 12.62 -7.25
CA PRO A 74 -4.47 13.39 -7.00
C PRO A 74 -4.74 13.61 -5.53
N PHE A 75 -4.52 12.60 -4.67
CA PHE A 75 -4.65 12.75 -3.22
C PHE A 75 -3.80 13.90 -2.69
N LEU A 76 -2.51 13.93 -3.07
CA LEU A 76 -1.56 14.94 -2.62
C LEU A 76 -1.88 16.33 -3.18
N ILE A 77 -2.17 16.45 -4.48
CA ILE A 77 -2.42 17.75 -5.11
C ILE A 77 -3.72 18.36 -4.57
N VAL A 78 -4.83 17.59 -4.58
CA VAL A 78 -6.12 18.09 -4.11
C VAL A 78 -6.05 18.38 -2.61
N GLY A 79 -5.51 17.45 -1.82
CA GLY A 79 -5.39 17.63 -0.38
C GLY A 79 -4.51 18.82 0.00
N PHE A 80 -3.39 19.05 -0.71
CA PHE A 80 -2.53 20.20 -0.46
C PHE A 80 -3.22 21.53 -0.79
N ILE A 81 -3.89 21.62 -1.95
CA ILE A 81 -4.59 22.85 -2.38
C ILE A 81 -5.69 23.21 -1.37
N PHE A 82 -6.60 22.28 -1.07
CA PHE A 82 -7.71 22.55 -0.17
C PHE A 82 -7.25 22.70 1.29
N GLY A 83 -6.19 21.98 1.69
CA GLY A 83 -5.56 22.16 3.00
C GLY A 83 -4.95 23.55 3.17
N ALA A 84 -4.25 24.06 2.16
CA ALA A 84 -3.70 25.42 2.16
C ALA A 84 -4.80 26.49 2.18
N ILE A 85 -5.89 26.28 1.40
CA ILE A 85 -7.06 27.18 1.40
C ILE A 85 -7.74 27.21 2.77
N ALA A 86 -7.85 26.07 3.47
CA ALA A 86 -8.44 26.00 4.80
C ALA A 86 -7.51 26.51 5.91
N PHE A 87 -6.20 26.37 5.73
CA PHE A 87 -5.19 26.84 6.68
C PHE A 87 -5.28 28.35 6.91
N VAL A 88 -5.31 29.16 5.85
CA VAL A 88 -5.31 30.63 5.94
C VAL A 88 -6.48 31.21 6.75
N PRO A 89 -7.76 30.89 6.48
CA PRO A 89 -8.85 31.39 7.31
C PRO A 89 -8.79 30.83 8.72
N ALA A 90 -8.35 29.57 8.91
CA ALA A 90 -8.25 28.96 10.23
C ALA A 90 -7.21 29.66 11.13
N THR A 91 -6.07 30.08 10.57
CA THR A 91 -5.07 30.88 11.32
C THR A 91 -5.57 32.29 11.63
N LEU A 92 -6.40 32.89 10.76
CA LEU A 92 -6.94 34.23 10.96
C LEU A 92 -8.04 34.29 12.03
N ILE A 93 -8.86 33.23 12.17
CA ILE A 93 -9.95 33.18 13.15
C ILE A 93 -9.53 32.58 14.50
N SER A 94 -8.36 31.94 14.57
CA SER A 94 -7.90 31.30 15.80
C SER A 94 -7.53 32.33 16.86
N PRO A 95 -7.80 32.05 18.15
CA PRO A 95 -7.40 32.93 19.23
C PRO A 95 -5.88 33.01 19.34
N GLU A 96 -5.38 34.21 19.63
CA GLU A 96 -3.97 34.40 19.94
C GLU A 96 -3.65 33.80 21.32
N GLY A 97 -2.50 33.12 21.41
CA GLY A 97 -2.04 32.59 22.68
C GLY A 97 -1.60 33.71 23.62
N THR A 98 -2.10 33.68 24.86
CA THR A 98 -1.83 34.71 25.87
C THR A 98 -0.53 34.50 26.64
N THR A 99 0.18 33.40 26.38
CA THR A 99 1.45 33.06 27.05
C THR A 99 2.57 32.82 26.04
N PRO A 100 3.85 32.98 26.43
CA PRO A 100 4.97 32.68 25.55
C PRO A 100 4.96 31.25 24.96
N GLN A 101 4.37 30.30 25.69
CA GLN A 101 4.23 28.91 25.26
C GLN A 101 3.11 28.69 24.23
N THR A 102 2.17 29.63 24.09
CA THR A 102 0.99 29.51 23.23
C THR A 102 1.00 30.50 22.07
N MET A 103 2.03 31.35 21.93
CA MET A 103 2.12 32.35 20.85
C MET A 103 2.00 31.75 19.44
N THR A 104 2.37 30.48 19.25
CA THR A 104 2.25 29.78 17.96
C THR A 104 0.94 29.00 17.78
N PHE A 105 0.00 29.10 18.73
CA PHE A 105 -1.27 28.39 18.69
C PHE A 105 -2.06 28.62 17.40
N PRO A 106 -2.17 29.84 16.85
CA PRO A 106 -2.81 30.07 15.56
C PRO A 106 -2.26 29.20 14.43
N LEU A 107 -0.92 29.07 14.35
CA LEU A 107 -0.24 28.28 13.34
C LEU A 107 -0.52 26.78 13.51
N VAL A 108 -0.50 26.29 14.76
CA VAL A 108 -0.78 24.88 15.08
C VAL A 108 -2.24 24.55 14.76
N PHE A 109 -3.17 25.42 15.16
CA PHE A 109 -4.59 25.25 14.89
C PHE A 109 -4.89 25.27 13.40
N GLY A 110 -4.38 26.27 12.68
CA GLY A 110 -4.50 26.34 11.23
C GLY A 110 -3.89 25.13 10.53
N GLY A 111 -2.71 24.68 10.99
CA GLY A 111 -2.05 23.47 10.49
C GLY A 111 -2.90 22.22 10.69
N PHE A 112 -3.52 22.05 11.86
CA PHE A 112 -4.43 20.95 12.15
C PHE A 112 -5.67 21.00 11.24
N VAL A 113 -6.33 22.15 11.12
CA VAL A 113 -7.51 22.31 10.24
C VAL A 113 -7.15 22.04 8.79
N GLY A 114 -6.04 22.61 8.31
CA GLY A 114 -5.54 22.38 6.95
C GLY A 114 -5.23 20.91 6.67
N LEU A 115 -4.62 20.20 7.62
CA LEU A 115 -4.35 18.77 7.51
C LEU A 115 -5.66 17.97 7.42
N VAL A 116 -6.61 18.19 8.32
CA VAL A 116 -7.90 17.47 8.35
C VAL A 116 -8.67 17.68 7.05
N VAL A 117 -8.81 18.95 6.63
CA VAL A 117 -9.49 19.28 5.38
C VAL A 117 -8.75 18.69 4.18
N GLY A 118 -7.42 18.77 4.17
CA GLY A 118 -6.59 18.20 3.11
C GLY A 118 -6.73 16.69 2.98
N ILE A 119 -6.76 15.94 4.10
CA ILE A 119 -6.98 14.49 4.08
C ILE A 119 -8.36 14.16 3.51
N ILE A 120 -9.42 14.85 3.96
CA ILE A 120 -10.79 14.59 3.51
C ILE A 120 -10.93 14.88 2.01
N THR A 121 -10.54 16.09 1.59
CA THR A 121 -10.66 16.53 0.20
C THR A 121 -9.72 15.76 -0.74
N GLY A 122 -8.50 15.46 -0.30
CA GLY A 122 -7.57 14.58 -1.02
C GLY A 122 -8.16 13.19 -1.24
N THR A 123 -8.81 12.60 -0.23
CA THR A 123 -9.47 11.29 -0.35
C THR A 123 -10.62 11.34 -1.35
N VAL A 124 -11.44 12.40 -1.33
CA VAL A 124 -12.52 12.60 -2.31
C VAL A 124 -11.96 12.77 -3.72
N GLY A 125 -10.92 13.59 -3.88
CA GLY A 125 -10.25 13.80 -5.17
C GLY A 125 -9.66 12.51 -5.74
N GLU A 126 -8.98 11.73 -4.89
CA GLU A 126 -8.51 10.40 -5.25
C GLU A 126 -9.67 9.51 -5.71
N MET A 127 -10.77 9.44 -4.95
CA MET A 127 -11.92 8.61 -5.29
C MET A 127 -12.52 8.96 -6.66
N ILE A 128 -12.61 10.26 -6.99
CA ILE A 128 -13.10 10.73 -8.28
C ILE A 128 -12.15 10.30 -9.40
N VAL A 129 -10.86 10.59 -9.29
CA VAL A 129 -9.87 10.22 -10.32
C VAL A 129 -9.80 8.71 -10.49
N LYS A 130 -9.85 7.96 -9.39
CA LYS A 130 -9.87 6.51 -9.38
C LYS A 130 -11.07 5.95 -10.15
N THR A 131 -12.25 6.51 -9.93
CA THR A 131 -13.48 6.15 -10.67
C THR A 131 -13.32 6.43 -12.16
N LEU A 132 -12.75 7.57 -12.53
CA LEU A 132 -12.48 7.93 -13.94
C LEU A 132 -11.37 7.07 -14.58
N ALA A 133 -10.47 6.51 -13.78
CA ALA A 133 -9.38 5.67 -14.22
C ALA A 133 -9.78 4.19 -14.40
N VAL A 134 -10.92 3.75 -13.85
CA VAL A 134 -11.46 2.39 -14.02
C VAL A 134 -11.52 1.92 -15.48
N PRO A 135 -12.00 2.68 -16.48
CA PRO A 135 -12.02 2.20 -17.87
C PRO A 135 -10.62 1.91 -18.44
N PHE A 136 -9.58 2.59 -17.98
CA PHE A 136 -8.21 2.43 -18.50
C PHE A 136 -7.43 1.33 -17.77
N TYR A 137 -7.57 1.27 -16.44
CA TYR A 137 -6.79 0.37 -15.59
C TYR A 137 -7.59 -0.87 -15.13
N GLY A 138 -8.90 -0.90 -15.36
CA GLY A 138 -9.78 -2.00 -15.00
C GLY A 138 -9.82 -2.25 -13.49
N LYS A 139 -9.92 -3.55 -13.14
CA LYS A 139 -10.02 -4.01 -11.74
C LYS A 139 -8.78 -3.73 -10.89
N PHE A 140 -7.63 -3.43 -11.51
CA PHE A 140 -6.38 -3.18 -10.80
C PHE A 140 -6.42 -1.89 -9.98
N VAL A 141 -7.00 -0.84 -10.54
CA VAL A 141 -7.17 0.42 -9.80
C VAL A 141 -8.19 0.26 -8.67
N THR A 142 -9.27 -0.50 -8.88
CA THR A 142 -10.30 -0.68 -7.83
C THR A 142 -9.85 -1.57 -6.66
N ARG A 143 -8.91 -2.50 -6.89
CA ARG A 143 -8.38 -3.38 -5.84
C ARG A 143 -7.47 -2.65 -4.85
N ARG A 144 -6.77 -1.61 -5.30
CA ARG A 144 -5.93 -0.79 -4.41
C ARG A 144 -6.80 -0.11 -3.35
N PRO A 145 -6.42 -0.10 -2.07
CA PRO A 145 -7.10 0.74 -1.08
C PRO A 145 -6.91 2.23 -1.43
N LEU A 146 -7.74 3.10 -0.87
CA LEU A 146 -7.49 4.55 -0.93
C LEU A 146 -6.18 4.89 -0.19
N THR A 147 -5.51 5.96 -0.55
CA THR A 147 -4.20 6.34 0.04
C THR A 147 -4.24 6.33 1.56
N ILE A 148 -5.28 6.93 2.17
CA ILE A 148 -5.43 6.96 3.63
C ILE A 148 -5.63 5.56 4.23
N LEU A 149 -6.37 4.69 3.53
CA LEU A 149 -6.61 3.31 3.98
C LEU A 149 -5.38 2.43 3.80
N SER A 150 -4.52 2.74 2.82
CA SER A 150 -3.28 2.00 2.58
C SER A 150 -2.31 2.08 3.77
N PHE A 151 -2.33 3.20 4.52
CA PHE A 151 -1.56 3.34 5.76
C PHE A 151 -2.05 2.41 6.88
N PHE A 152 -3.30 1.96 6.84
CA PHE A 152 -3.89 1.07 7.84
C PHE A 152 -4.06 -0.38 7.35
N SER A 153 -3.84 -0.65 6.06
CA SER A 153 -4.01 -1.98 5.51
C SER A 153 -2.78 -2.84 5.77
N GLU A 154 -2.97 -3.98 6.44
CA GLU A 154 -1.95 -5.07 6.51
C GLU A 154 -1.92 -5.93 5.23
N THR A 155 -2.42 -5.38 4.12
CA THR A 155 -2.47 -6.04 2.81
C THR A 155 -1.57 -5.25 1.87
N ASP A 156 -0.66 -5.95 1.23
CA ASP A 156 0.24 -5.36 0.26
C ASP A 156 0.05 -6.12 -1.06
N ASP A 157 -0.53 -5.41 -2.03
CA ASP A 157 -0.91 -5.95 -3.32
C ASP A 157 0.18 -5.63 -4.35
N LEU A 158 0.38 -6.51 -5.31
CA LEU A 158 1.11 -6.26 -6.55
C LEU A 158 0.34 -6.88 -7.71
N LEU A 159 0.56 -6.38 -8.92
CA LEU A 159 0.02 -6.97 -10.13
C LEU A 159 0.35 -8.47 -10.20
N GLY A 160 -0.69 -9.30 -10.18
CA GLY A 160 -0.59 -10.76 -10.23
C GLY A 160 -0.44 -11.48 -8.88
N VAL A 161 -0.08 -10.78 -7.80
CA VAL A 161 0.10 -11.37 -6.45
C VAL A 161 -0.39 -10.42 -5.36
N SER A 162 -1.35 -10.86 -4.56
CA SER A 162 -1.79 -10.17 -3.34
C SER A 162 -1.31 -10.94 -2.11
N ALA A 163 -0.83 -10.23 -1.09
CA ALA A 163 -0.38 -10.83 0.15
C ALA A 163 -1.08 -10.19 1.37
N LYS A 164 -1.60 -11.03 2.26
CA LYS A 164 -2.34 -10.60 3.46
C LYS A 164 -2.04 -11.49 4.65
N PHE A 165 -1.91 -10.91 5.84
CA PHE A 165 -1.87 -11.70 7.07
C PHE A 165 -3.28 -12.14 7.52
N LEU A 166 -3.37 -13.37 7.99
CA LEU A 166 -4.54 -13.94 8.65
C LEU A 166 -4.19 -14.44 10.06
N ARG A 167 -5.23 -14.59 10.90
CA ARG A 167 -5.16 -15.19 12.24
C ARG A 167 -4.00 -14.62 13.08
N GLU A 168 -4.00 -13.30 13.31
CA GLU A 168 -2.97 -12.62 14.12
C GLU A 168 -1.54 -12.86 13.61
N LYS A 169 -1.34 -12.79 12.29
CA LYS A 169 -0.03 -12.94 11.62
C LYS A 169 0.59 -14.34 11.69
N LYS A 170 -0.19 -15.35 12.10
CA LYS A 170 0.23 -16.77 12.08
C LYS A 170 0.13 -17.39 10.69
N LEU A 171 -0.64 -16.78 9.78
CA LEU A 171 -0.81 -17.23 8.41
C LEU A 171 -0.57 -16.07 7.45
N VAL A 172 0.13 -16.34 6.35
CA VAL A 172 0.22 -15.44 5.20
C VAL A 172 -0.62 -16.05 4.09
N GLN A 173 -1.65 -15.34 3.67
CA GLN A 173 -2.41 -15.66 2.49
C GLN A 173 -1.76 -15.00 1.29
N LEU A 174 -1.40 -15.80 0.28
CA LEU A 174 -0.98 -15.33 -1.03
C LEU A 174 -2.05 -15.66 -2.06
N GLU A 175 -2.56 -14.66 -2.76
CA GLU A 175 -3.49 -14.83 -3.86
C GLU A 175 -2.80 -14.50 -5.19
N PHE A 176 -2.78 -15.47 -6.10
CA PHE A 176 -2.22 -15.34 -7.44
C PHE A 176 -3.34 -15.18 -8.47
N GLU A 177 -3.18 -14.23 -9.39
CA GLU A 177 -4.11 -14.05 -10.50
C GLU A 177 -3.84 -15.03 -11.65
N ASN A 178 -2.58 -15.42 -11.85
CA ASN A 178 -2.17 -16.37 -12.88
C ASN A 178 -2.02 -17.78 -12.30
N GLU A 179 -2.86 -18.73 -12.74
CA GLU A 179 -2.85 -20.11 -12.25
C GLU A 179 -1.57 -20.88 -12.58
N GLU A 180 -0.95 -20.63 -13.73
CA GLU A 180 0.27 -21.34 -14.11
C GLU A 180 1.42 -20.97 -13.18
N ILE A 181 1.56 -19.67 -12.91
CA ILE A 181 2.52 -19.13 -11.94
C ILE A 181 2.23 -19.68 -10.54
N ALA A 182 0.96 -19.71 -10.15
CA ALA A 182 0.54 -20.23 -8.86
C ALA A 182 0.95 -21.70 -8.66
N ARG A 183 0.74 -22.55 -9.67
CA ARG A 183 1.13 -23.97 -9.62
C ARG A 183 2.65 -24.15 -9.56
N GLU A 184 3.40 -23.33 -10.27
CA GLU A 184 4.87 -23.37 -10.20
C GLU A 184 5.40 -22.88 -8.86
N PHE A 185 4.82 -21.80 -8.34
CA PHE A 185 5.12 -21.33 -6.99
C PHE A 185 4.85 -22.43 -5.95
N ALA A 186 3.71 -23.13 -6.06
CA ALA A 186 3.39 -24.25 -5.18
C ALA A 186 4.44 -25.36 -5.25
N LYS A 187 4.85 -25.76 -6.47
CA LYS A 187 5.90 -26.78 -6.66
C LYS A 187 7.25 -26.35 -6.08
N LEU A 188 7.64 -25.10 -6.26
CA LEU A 188 8.92 -24.57 -5.76
C LEU A 188 8.99 -24.49 -4.24
N ASN A 189 7.85 -24.29 -3.58
CA ASN A 189 7.75 -24.14 -2.12
C ASN A 189 7.12 -25.35 -1.41
N GLN A 190 6.87 -26.44 -2.14
CA GLN A 190 6.25 -27.67 -1.62
C GLN A 190 4.90 -27.39 -0.92
N LEU A 191 4.09 -26.52 -1.50
CA LEU A 191 2.78 -26.14 -0.98
C LEU A 191 1.69 -26.94 -1.68
N GLU A 192 0.70 -27.40 -0.91
CA GLU A 192 -0.52 -27.98 -1.47
C GLU A 192 -1.52 -26.84 -1.77
N PRO A 193 -2.14 -26.82 -2.96
CA PRO A 193 -3.20 -25.85 -3.26
C PRO A 193 -4.42 -26.12 -2.38
N GLN A 194 -4.97 -25.06 -1.78
CA GLN A 194 -6.21 -25.08 -0.99
C GLN A 194 -7.37 -24.47 -1.77
#